data_AF-A0A848BQ57-F1
#
_entry.id   AF-A0A848BQ57-F1
#
_cell.length_a   1.000
_cell.length_b   1.000
_cell.length_c   1.000
_cell.angle_alpha   90.00
_cell.angle_beta   90.00
_cell.angle_gamma   90.00
#
_symmetry.space_group_name_H-M   'P 1'
#
loop_
_entity.id
_entity.type
_entity.pdbx_description
1 polymer ?
#
loop_
_entity_poly.entity_id
_entity_poly.type
_entity_poly.pdbx_seq_one_letter_code
_entity_poly.pdbx_strand_id
1 'polypeptide(L)' 'MGSLLRYKIASVTGTIVLGIGSFMTCLSLDHTVILMGDLFLVLGILFMGYGYSKWQP' A
#
# COMPACT_ATOMS: atom_id res chain seq x y z
N MET A 1 -22.19 2.17 14.87
CA MET A 1 -21.01 1.47 14.31
C MET A 1 -20.51 2.24 13.08
N GLY A 2 -19.19 2.44 12.87
CA GLY A 2 -18.72 2.39 11.47
C GLY A 2 -17.96 3.56 10.82
N SER A 3 -17.00 4.19 11.50
CA SER A 3 -15.93 4.95 10.82
C SER A 3 -14.55 4.31 11.05
N LEU A 4 -14.21 3.99 12.30
CA LEU A 4 -12.92 3.39 12.68
C LEU A 4 -12.61 2.06 11.97
N LEU A 5 -13.61 1.20 11.78
CA LEU A 5 -13.45 -0.10 11.10
C LEU A 5 -13.13 0.08 9.61
N ARG A 6 -13.70 1.11 8.96
CA ARG A 6 -13.44 1.42 7.54
C ARG A 6 -12.00 1.90 7.35
N TYR A 7 -11.49 2.72 8.26
CA TYR A 7 -10.09 3.16 8.24
C TYR A 7 -9.11 2.02 8.56
N LYS A 8 -9.47 1.14 9.50
CA LYS A 8 -8.67 -0.05 9.83
C LYS A 8 -8.62 -1.05 8.67
N ILE A 9 -9.71 -1.21 7.92
CA ILE A 9 -9.73 -2.03 6.72
C ILE A 9 -8.90 -1.37 5.62
N ALA A 10 -9.02 -0.05 5.42
CA ALA A 10 -8.22 0.68 4.44
C ALA A 10 -6.70 0.57 4.71
N SER A 11 -6.27 0.63 5.98
CA SER A 11 -4.85 0.45 6.32
C SER A 11 -4.38 -0.98 6.02
N VAL A 12 -5.20 -2.00 6.34
CA VAL A 12 -4.89 -3.41 6.03
C VAL A 12 -4.82 -3.65 4.53
N THR A 13 -5.73 -3.08 3.74
CA THR A 13 -5.69 -3.19 2.27
C THR A 13 -4.40 -2.58 1.71
N GLY A 14 -3.96 -1.44 2.24
CA GLY A 14 -2.66 -0.85 1.89
C GLY A 14 -1.48 -1.77 2.18
N THR A 15 -1.49 -2.50 3.30
CA THR A 15 -0.42 -3.44 3.67
C THR A 15 -0.34 -4.64 2.72
N ILE A 16 -1.49 -5.16 2.29
CA ILE A 16 -1.55 -6.29 1.36
C ILE A 16 -1.01 -5.87 -0.02
N VAL A 17 -1.43 -4.70 -0.49
CA VAL A 17 -0.96 -4.09 -1.75
C VAL A 17 0.56 -3.85 -1.72
N LEU A 18 1.09 -3.37 -0.59
CA LEU A 18 2.52 -3.20 -0.37
C LEU A 18 3.32 -4.50 -0.40
N GLY A 19 2.77 -5.56 0.22
CA GLY A 19 3.38 -6.88 0.19
C GLY A 19 3.51 -7.41 -1.23
N ILE A 20 2.43 -7.35 -2.01
CA ILE A 20 2.42 -7.83 -3.40
C ILE A 20 3.37 -7.00 -4.28
N GLY A 21 3.40 -5.67 -4.12
CA GLY A 21 4.33 -4.79 -4.84
C GLY A 21 5.80 -5.15 -4.58
N SER A 22 6.14 -5.44 -3.32
CA SER A 22 7.49 -5.87 -2.92
C SER A 22 7.88 -7.23 -3.52
N PHE A 23 6.92 -8.16 -3.62
CA PHE A 23 7.15 -9.45 -4.28
C PHE A 23 7.34 -9.30 -5.79
N MET A 24 6.56 -8.42 -6.44
CA MET A 24 6.69 -8.18 -7.88
C MET A 24 8.05 -7.57 -8.23
N THR A 25 8.53 -6.58 -7.49
CA THR A 25 9.83 -5.95 -7.75
C THR A 25 11.01 -6.90 -7.49
N CYS A 26 10.94 -7.69 -6.42
CA CYS A 26 11.99 -8.66 -6.08
C CYS A 26 12.06 -9.86 -7.04
N LEU A 27 10.94 -10.29 -7.64
CA LEU A 27 10.92 -11.45 -8.53
C LEU A 27 11.18 -11.09 -10.01
N SER A 28 11.07 -9.81 -10.38
CA SER A 28 11.20 -9.36 -11.76
C SER A 28 12.64 -8.99 -12.14
N LEU A 29 13.13 -9.52 -13.27
CA LEU A 29 14.40 -9.11 -13.90
C LEU A 29 14.22 -8.01 -14.95
N ASP A 30 12.99 -7.71 -15.34
CA ASP A 30 12.67 -6.66 -16.31
C ASP A 30 12.56 -5.29 -15.65
N HIS A 31 13.32 -4.33 -16.17
CA HIS A 31 13.41 -2.97 -15.64
C HIS A 31 12.06 -2.23 -15.63
N THR A 32 11.16 -2.57 -16.54
CA THR A 32 9.80 -2.02 -16.63
C THR A 32 8.88 -2.53 -15.53
N VAL A 33 9.04 -3.80 -15.13
CA VAL A 33 8.24 -4.44 -14.08
C VAL A 33 8.66 -3.95 -12.69
N ILE A 34 9.98 -3.74 -12.49
CA ILE A 34 10.53 -3.15 -11.27
C ILE A 34 9.98 -1.72 -11.07
N LEU A 35 10.00 -0.89 -12.12
CA LEU A 35 9.51 0.49 -12.05
C LEU A 35 8.01 0.56 -11.73
N MET A 36 7.21 -0.33 -12.33
CA MET A 36 5.78 -0.42 -12.05
C MET A 36 5.49 -0.90 -10.63
N GLY A 37 6.25 -1.88 -10.14
CA GLY A 37 6.12 -2.38 -8.77
C GLY A 37 6.52 -1.34 -7.71
N ASP A 38 7.58 -0.57 -7.98
CA ASP A 38 8.03 0.53 -7.12
C ASP A 38 6.98 1.66 -7.03
N LEU A 39 6.38 2.04 -8.16
CA LEU A 39 5.26 2.99 -8.22
C LEU A 39 4.06 2.52 -7.40
N PHE A 40 3.73 1.22 -7.48
CA PHE A 40 2.63 0.63 -6.72
C PHE A 40 2.92 0.62 -5.20
N LEU A 41 4.18 0.43 -4.83
CA LEU A 41 4.70 0.53 -3.46
C LEU A 41 4.54 1.96 -2.92
N VAL A 42 4.96 2.96 -3.68
CA VAL A 42 4.82 4.38 -3.31
C VAL A 42 3.35 4.76 -3.10
N LEU A 43 2.47 4.35 -4.01
CA LEU A 43 1.02 4.57 -3.88
C LEU A 43 0.44 3.88 -2.64
N GLY A 44 0.88 2.65 -2.33
CA GLY A 44 0.47 1.92 -1.13
C GLY A 44 0.87 2.62 0.17
N ILE A 45 2.09 3.18 0.24
CA ILE A 45 2.56 3.97 1.39
C ILE A 45 1.76 5.27 1.52
N LEU A 46 1.46 5.95 0.42
CA LEU A 46 0.65 7.17 0.44
C LEU A 46 -0.77 6.91 0.97
N PHE A 47 -1.43 5.85 0.50
CA PHE A 47 -2.75 5.46 1.00
C PHE A 47 -2.72 5.11 2.50
N MET A 48 -1.70 4.38 2.93
CA MET A 48 -1.52 4.02 4.33
C MET A 48 -1.23 5.25 5.19
N GLY A 49 -0.35 6.15 4.73
CA GLY A 49 -0.03 7.41 5.38
C GLY A 49 -1.25 8.34 5.49
N TYR A 50 -2.08 8.42 4.45
CA TYR A 50 -3.33 9.18 4.49
C TYR A 50 -4.35 8.56 5.44
N GLY A 51 -4.43 7.23 5.45
CA GLY A 51 -5.22 6.45 6.40
C GLY A 51 -4.81 6.74 7.84
N TYR A 52 -3.50 6.71 8.15
CA TYR A 52 -2.96 7.00 9.48
C TYR A 52 -3.10 8.48 9.87
N SER A 53 -2.89 9.41 8.94
CA SER A 53 -3.00 10.85 9.19
C SER A 53 -4.44 11.27 9.51
N LYS A 54 -5.43 10.65 8.86
CA LYS A 54 -6.87 10.82 9.19
C LYS A 54 -7.33 9.98 10.39
N TRP A 55 -6.50 9.05 10.87
CA TRP A 55 -6.78 8.22 12.05
C TRP A 55 -6.22 8.81 13.35
N GLN A 56 -5.47 9.92 13.29
CA GLN A 56 -5.13 10.65 14.51
C GLN A 56 -6.43 11.09 15.23
N PRO A 57 -6.52 10.88 16.56
CA PRO A 57 -7.73 11.06 17.34
C PRO A 57 -8.31 12.48 17.26
#